data_AF-K2CM05-F1
#
_entry.id   AF-K2CM05-F1
#
_cell.length_a   1.000
_cell.length_b   1.000
_cell.length_c   1.000
_cell.angle_alpha   90.00
_cell.angle_beta   90.00
_cell.angle_gamma   90.00
#
_symmetry.space_group_name_H-M   'P 1'
#
loop_
_entity.id
_entity.type
_entity.pdbx_description
1 polymer ?
#
loop_
_entity_poly.entity_id
_entity_poly.type
_entity_poly.pdbx_seq_one_letter_code
_entity_poly.pdbx_strand_id
1 'polypeptide(L)'
;MFKRAFPKNISKGRILSHTVLILLFIILRLIVGPSSLLILTFVIILILFRHSVEKIAAIMMSIGIMIYLLGADAEANRYFSFVYLLIVISLLRYIYKDFLKEKKSDKK
;
A
#
# COMPACT_ATOMS: atom_id res chain seq x y z
N MET A 1 -21.18 19.26 -2.83
CA MET A 1 -19.95 19.56 -3.60
C MET A 1 -18.86 19.97 -2.61
N PHE A 2 -18.08 19.02 -2.08
CA PHE A 2 -17.05 19.35 -1.08
C PHE A 2 -15.78 19.84 -1.78
N LYS A 3 -15.65 21.17 -1.91
CA LYS A 3 -14.38 21.83 -2.23
C LYS A 3 -13.44 21.63 -1.05
N ARG A 4 -12.65 20.57 -1.15
CA ARG A 4 -11.50 20.31 -0.29
C ARG A 4 -10.38 21.26 -0.73
N ALA A 5 -10.33 22.46 -0.15
CA ALA A 5 -9.17 23.32 -0.20
C ALA A 5 -8.05 22.66 0.62
N PHE A 6 -7.06 22.08 -0.03
CA PHE A 6 -5.88 21.51 0.63
C PHE A 6 -4.61 22.06 0.02
N PRO A 7 -3.58 22.31 0.86
CA PRO A 7 -2.42 23.10 0.48
C PRO A 7 -1.67 22.45 -0.68
N LYS A 8 -1.51 23.24 -1.75
CA LYS A 8 -0.95 22.87 -3.05
C LYS A 8 0.58 22.85 -3.08
N ASN A 9 1.27 22.88 -1.94
CA ASN A 9 2.73 23.04 -1.88
C ASN A 9 3.40 22.03 -0.95
N ILE A 10 3.80 20.86 -1.47
CA ILE A 10 4.85 20.02 -0.86
C ILE A 10 5.57 19.29 -2.01
N SER A 11 6.49 19.98 -2.69
CA SER A 11 7.02 19.58 -4.00
C SER A 11 8.45 19.03 -4.04
N LYS A 12 9.23 18.97 -2.94
CA LYS A 12 10.61 18.40 -3.01
C LYS A 12 11.03 17.48 -1.85
N GLY A 13 10.48 17.62 -0.64
CA GLY A 13 10.86 16.78 0.52
C GLY A 13 10.27 15.37 0.56
N ARG A 14 9.29 15.05 -0.30
CA ARG A 14 8.56 13.77 -0.22
C ARG A 14 9.33 12.57 -0.79
N ILE A 15 10.13 12.77 -1.84
CA ILE A 15 10.86 11.66 -2.48
C ILE A 15 11.90 11.07 -1.51
N LEU A 16 12.61 11.93 -0.77
CA LEU A 16 13.57 11.52 0.25
C LEU A 16 12.91 10.66 1.35
N SER A 17 11.67 10.98 1.75
CA SER A 17 10.95 10.22 2.78
C SER A 17 10.62 8.78 2.39
N HIS A 18 10.34 8.50 1.11
CA HIS A 18 9.98 7.15 0.66
C HIS A 18 11.18 6.22 0.61
N THR A 19 12.31 6.72 0.08
CA THR A 19 13.55 5.95 0.02
C THR A 19 14.04 5.63 1.43
N VAL A 20 13.96 6.60 2.35
CA VAL A 20 14.30 6.40 3.76
C VAL A 20 13.37 5.37 4.43
N LEU A 21 12.06 5.41 4.16
CA LEU A 21 11.11 4.42 4.70
C LEU A 21 11.43 2.98 4.25
N ILE A 22 11.74 2.81 2.96
CA ILE A 22 12.12 1.50 2.40
C ILE A 22 13.46 1.04 3.00
N LEU A 23 14.44 1.92 3.09
CA LEU A 23 15.73 1.62 3.74
C LEU A 23 15.55 1.22 5.20
N LEU A 24 14.75 1.97 5.95
CA LEU A 24 14.45 1.67 7.35
C LEU A 24 13.76 0.31 7.48
N PHE A 25 12.82 -0.01 6.58
CA PHE A 25 12.18 -1.32 6.54
C PHE A 25 13.18 -2.44 6.30
N ILE A 26 14.11 -2.27 5.36
CA ILE A 26 15.18 -3.25 5.07
C ILE A 26 16.08 -3.43 6.30
N ILE A 27 16.51 -2.34 6.95
CA ILE A 27 17.33 -2.42 8.17
C ILE A 27 16.59 -3.16 9.29
N LEU A 28 15.33 -2.81 9.54
CA LEU A 28 14.50 -3.49 10.53
C LEU A 28 14.28 -4.97 10.18
N ARG A 29 14.16 -5.31 8.89
CA ARG A 29 14.08 -6.69 8.39
C ARG A 29 15.33 -7.48 8.73
N LEU A 30 16.50 -6.89 8.54
CA LEU A 30 17.78 -7.53 8.84
C LEU A 30 17.96 -7.82 10.34
N ILE A 31 17.44 -6.95 11.20
CA ILE A 31 17.56 -7.09 12.66
C ILE A 31 16.50 -8.06 13.22
N VAL A 32 15.25 -7.91 12.82
CA VAL A 32 14.09 -8.63 13.41
C VAL A 32 13.79 -9.94 12.67
N GLY A 33 14.25 -10.10 11.43
CA GLY A 33 14.02 -11.28 10.60
C GLY A 33 12.63 -11.31 9.93
N PRO A 34 12.23 -12.46 9.37
CA PRO A 34 11.05 -12.61 8.52
C PRO A 34 9.73 -12.65 9.31
N SER A 35 9.30 -11.49 9.80
CA SER A 35 8.06 -11.31 10.56
C SER A 35 6.92 -10.73 9.71
N SER A 36 5.75 -11.37 9.76
CA SER A 36 4.52 -10.89 9.10
C SER A 36 3.99 -9.61 9.73
N LEU A 37 4.20 -9.42 11.04
CA LEU A 37 3.83 -8.18 11.74
C LEU A 37 4.64 -7.00 11.23
N LEU A 38 5.90 -7.22 10.86
CA LEU A 38 6.77 -6.17 10.33
C LEU A 38 6.30 -5.70 8.93
N ILE A 39 5.81 -6.63 8.10
CA ILE A 39 5.18 -6.32 6.81
C ILE A 39 3.89 -5.52 7.04
N LEU A 40 3.02 -5.98 7.95
CA LEU A 40 1.77 -5.31 8.27
C LEU A 40 1.98 -3.88 8.75
N THR A 41 2.90 -3.68 9.70
CA THR A 41 3.26 -2.35 10.22
C THR A 41 3.77 -1.44 9.11
N PHE A 42 4.61 -1.96 8.21
CA PHE A 42 5.09 -1.19 7.06
C PHE A 42 3.97 -0.77 6.11
N VAL A 43 3.03 -1.67 5.80
CA VAL A 43 1.85 -1.36 4.99
C VAL A 43 0.98 -0.28 5.65
N ILE A 44 0.75 -0.36 6.97
CA ILE A 44 -0.01 0.65 7.72
C ILE A 44 0.69 2.02 7.64
N ILE A 45 2.01 2.06 7.83
CA ILE A 45 2.78 3.30 7.70
C ILE A 45 2.60 3.89 6.29
N LEU A 46 2.72 3.09 5.24
CA LEU A 46 2.53 3.58 3.87
C LEU A 46 1.12 4.14 3.63
N ILE A 47 0.08 3.55 4.23
CA ILE A 47 -1.29 4.08 4.21
C ILE A 47 -1.36 5.44 4.91
N LEU A 48 -0.74 5.57 6.09
CA LEU A 48 -0.70 6.83 6.86
C LEU A 48 0.03 7.95 6.09
N PHE A 49 1.08 7.60 5.34
CA PHE A 49 1.80 8.52 4.43
C PHE A 49 1.00 8.88 3.17
N ARG A 50 -0.26 8.45 3.07
CA ARG A 50 -1.20 8.74 1.97
C ARG A 50 -0.72 8.23 0.62
N HIS A 51 -0.02 7.10 0.61
CA HIS A 51 0.20 6.39 -0.65
C HIS A 51 -1.12 5.88 -1.22
N SER A 52 -1.23 5.92 -2.55
CA SER A 52 -2.33 5.25 -3.23
C SER A 52 -2.17 3.73 -3.06
N VAL A 53 -3.29 3.01 -2.99
CA VAL A 53 -3.31 1.56 -2.75
C VAL A 53 -2.48 0.82 -3.82
N GLU A 54 -2.56 1.29 -5.06
CA GLU A 54 -1.83 0.78 -6.22
C GLU A 54 -0.31 0.91 -6.03
N LYS A 55 0.14 2.05 -5.48
CA LYS A 55 1.56 2.29 -5.20
C LYS A 55 2.06 1.41 -4.06
N ILE A 56 1.27 1.18 -3.02
CA ILE A 56 1.62 0.27 -1.93
C ILE A 56 1.72 -1.17 -2.47
N ALA A 57 0.74 -1.60 -3.26
CA ALA A 57 0.73 -2.92 -3.90
C ALA A 57 1.96 -3.10 -4.80
N ALA A 58 2.33 -2.10 -5.60
CA ALA A 58 3.53 -2.16 -6.44
C ALA A 58 4.83 -2.29 -5.62
N ILE A 59 4.96 -1.58 -4.49
CA ILE A 59 6.11 -1.69 -3.59
C ILE A 59 6.16 -3.09 -2.97
N MET A 60 5.04 -3.58 -2.42
CA MET A 60 4.95 -4.91 -1.83
C MET A 60 5.25 -6.02 -2.86
N MET A 61 4.76 -5.85 -4.09
CA MET A 61 5.02 -6.79 -5.18
C MET A 61 6.48 -6.79 -5.59
N SER A 62 7.12 -5.62 -5.69
CA SER A 62 8.54 -5.51 -6.01
C SER A 62 9.40 -6.19 -4.95
N ILE A 63 9.10 -5.96 -3.66
CA ILE A 63 9.79 -6.62 -2.55
C ILE A 63 9.55 -8.13 -2.59
N GLY A 64 8.31 -8.57 -2.79
CA GLY A 64 7.96 -9.99 -2.89
C GLY A 64 8.73 -10.71 -4.00
N ILE A 65 8.87 -10.09 -5.17
CA ILE A 65 9.68 -10.63 -6.28
C ILE A 65 11.15 -10.72 -5.88
N MET A 66 11.73 -9.68 -5.27
CA MET A 66 13.14 -9.74 -4.82
C MET A 66 13.36 -10.87 -3.82
N ILE A 67 12.46 -11.03 -2.84
CA ILE A 67 12.54 -12.10 -1.83
C ILE A 67 12.37 -13.49 -2.47
N TYR A 68 11.49 -13.61 -3.47
CA TYR A 68 11.31 -14.83 -4.24
C TYR A 68 12.59 -15.22 -5.00
N LEU A 69 13.24 -14.26 -5.66
CA LEU A 69 14.50 -14.47 -6.37
C LEU A 69 15.66 -14.86 -5.44
N LEU A 70 15.56 -14.54 -4.14
CA LEU A 70 16.52 -14.97 -3.12
C LEU A 70 16.22 -16.38 -2.55
N GLY A 71 15.20 -17.08 -3.08
CA GLY A 71 14.83 -18.45 -2.68
C GLY A 71 13.98 -18.53 -1.41
N ALA A 72 13.43 -17.42 -0.92
CA ALA A 72 12.60 -17.38 0.29
C ALA A 72 11.10 -17.43 -0.05
N ASP A 73 10.65 -18.55 -0.63
CA ASP A 73 9.29 -18.71 -1.19
C ASP A 73 8.16 -18.43 -0.19
N ALA A 74 8.26 -18.99 1.02
CA ALA A 74 7.25 -18.81 2.05
C ALA A 74 7.10 -17.33 2.47
N GLU A 75 8.19 -16.57 2.39
CA GLU A 75 8.21 -15.16 2.74
C GLU A 75 7.71 -14.29 1.59
N ALA A 76 8.14 -14.58 0.35
CA ALA A 76 7.61 -13.95 -0.85
C ALA A 76 6.07 -14.09 -0.93
N ASN A 77 5.55 -15.28 -0.61
CA ASN A 77 4.12 -15.55 -0.63
C ASN A 77 3.35 -14.68 0.38
N ARG A 78 3.96 -14.30 1.51
CA ARG A 78 3.35 -13.35 2.46
C ARG A 78 3.21 -11.96 1.83
N TYR A 79 4.23 -11.47 1.13
CA TYR A 79 4.14 -10.20 0.40
C TYR A 79 3.07 -10.24 -0.69
N PHE A 80 3.00 -11.33 -1.47
CA PHE A 80 1.98 -11.51 -2.49
C PHE A 80 0.56 -11.58 -1.90
N SER A 81 0.40 -12.20 -0.73
CA SER A 81 -0.88 -12.22 -0.01
C SER A 81 -1.34 -10.80 0.37
N PHE A 82 -0.43 -9.92 0.80
CA PHE A 82 -0.74 -8.51 1.06
C PHE A 82 -1.11 -7.75 -0.22
N VAL A 83 -0.40 -8.00 -1.32
CA VAL A 83 -0.75 -7.42 -2.63
C VAL A 83 -2.17 -7.83 -3.04
N TYR A 84 -2.49 -9.11 -2.93
CA TYR A 84 -3.82 -9.63 -3.22
C TYR A 84 -4.90 -8.95 -2.37
N LEU A 85 -4.68 -8.85 -1.05
CA LEU A 85 -5.59 -8.16 -0.13
C LEU A 85 -5.85 -6.70 -0.56
N LEU A 86 -4.80 -5.97 -0.94
CA LEU A 86 -4.93 -4.58 -1.40
C LEU A 86 -5.73 -4.47 -2.70
N ILE A 87 -5.56 -5.41 -3.63
CA ILE A 87 -6.33 -5.47 -4.87
C ILE A 87 -7.81 -5.73 -4.56
N VAL A 88 -8.12 -6.71 -3.71
CA VAL A 88 -9.50 -7.04 -3.31
C VAL A 88 -10.16 -5.84 -2.65
N ILE A 89 -9.48 -5.15 -1.73
CA ILE A 89 -9.99 -3.93 -1.09
C ILE A 89 -10.27 -2.83 -2.12
N SER A 90 -9.38 -2.66 -3.11
CA SER A 90 -9.56 -1.69 -4.19
C SER A 90 -10.79 -2.01 -5.05
N LEU A 91 -10.97 -3.29 -5.39
CA LEU A 91 -12.12 -3.78 -6.15
C LEU A 91 -13.43 -3.57 -5.38
N LEU A 92 -13.48 -3.96 -4.10
CA LEU A 92 -14.66 -3.77 -3.24
C LEU A 92 -15.02 -2.29 -3.12
N ARG A 93 -14.03 -1.41 -3.02
CA ARG A 93 -14.25 0.05 -3.01
C ARG A 93 -14.85 0.55 -4.31
N TYR A 94 -14.45 -0.02 -5.45
CA TYR A 94 -15.02 0.33 -6.76
C TYR A 94 -16.49 -0.12 -6.84
N ILE A 95 -16.75 -1.39 -6.55
CA ILE A 95 -18.12 -1.97 -6.54
C ILE A 95 -19.04 -1.16 -5.63
N TYR A 96 -18.62 -0.87 -4.39
CA TYR A 96 -19.40 -0.09 -3.43
C TYR A 96 -19.74 1.32 -3.95
N LYS A 97 -18.81 1.98 -4.66
CA LYS A 97 -19.07 3.31 -5.22
C LYS A 97 -20.13 3.28 -6.32
N ASP A 98 -20.13 2.25 -7.15
CA ASP A 98 -21.10 2.14 -8.24
C ASP A 98 -22.50 1.80 -7.72
N PHE A 99 -22.62 0.90 -6.74
CA PHE A 99 -23.89 0.66 -6.02
C PHE A 99 -24.47 1.95 -5.40
N LEU A 100 -23.63 2.82 -4.83
CA LEU A 100 -24.08 4.09 -4.27
C LEU A 100 -24.49 5.12 -5.32
N LYS A 101 -23.96 5.05 -6.54
CA LYS A 101 -24.35 5.94 -7.64
C LYS A 101 -25.73 5.57 -8.17
N GLU A 102 -26.00 4.28 -8.38
CA GLU A 102 -27.32 3.79 -8.82
C GLU A 102 -28.42 4.22 -7.84
N LYS A 103 -28.19 4.05 -6.54
CA LYS A 103 -29.13 4.48 -5.49
C LYS A 103 -29.44 5.99 -5.47
N LYS A 104 -28.58 6.83 -6.04
CA LYS A 104 -28.81 8.27 -6.17
C LYS A 104 -29.55 8.64 -7.46
N SER A 105 -29.48 7.78 -8.48
CA SER A 105 -30.21 7.97 -9.74
C SER A 105 -31.69 7.66 -9.57
N ASP A 106 -32.05 6.61 -8.81
CA ASP A 106 -33.45 6.22 -8.54
C ASP A 106 -34.21 7.16 -7.59
N LYS A 107 -33.52 8.14 -6.99
CA LYS A 107 -34.13 9.15 -6.09
C LYS A 107 -34.33 10.52 -6.76
N LYS A 108 -34.09 10.63 -8.06
CA LYS A 108 -34.37 11.82 -8.88
C LYS A 108 -35.51 11.53 -9.84
#